data_AF-A0A845C6W3-F1
#
_entry.id   AF-A0A845C6W3-F1
#
_cell.length_a   1.000
_cell.length_b   1.000
_cell.length_c   1.000
_cell.angle_alpha   90.00
_cell.angle_beta   90.00
_cell.angle_gamma   90.00
#
_symmetry.space_group_name_H-M   'P 1'
#
loop_
_entity.id
_entity.type
_entity.pdbx_description
1 polymer ?
#
loop_
_entity_poly.entity_id
_entity_poly.type
_entity_poly.pdbx_seq_one_letter_code
_entity_poly.pdbx_strand_id
1 'polypeptide(L)'
;LVFVSWFEGGNVFRSGCCFHRGNGKIFYFRPGHETFPIYTQPEIHRVLANAVQWAAPVAGPAYPYSQKGSTRPVAINERESLEPIDAASDERVRVG
;
A
#
# COMPACT_ATOMS: atom_id res chain seq x y z
N LEU A 1 -13.34 -4.49 6.82
CA LEU A 1 -13.27 -5.85 7.41
C LEU A 1 -14.02 -6.78 6.48
N VAL A 2 -13.47 -7.96 6.16
CA VAL A 2 -14.04 -8.90 5.18
C VAL A 2 -14.45 -10.22 5.83
N PHE A 3 -13.58 -10.79 6.66
CA PHE A 3 -13.86 -12.05 7.36
C PHE A 3 -13.64 -11.92 8.87
N VAL A 4 -14.47 -12.64 9.62
CA VAL A 4 -14.38 -12.80 11.08
C VAL A 4 -14.43 -14.29 11.39
N SER A 5 -13.61 -14.74 12.33
CA SER A 5 -13.65 -16.11 12.86
C SER A 5 -13.79 -16.09 14.36
N TRP A 6 -14.58 -17.02 14.90
CA TRP A 6 -14.68 -17.27 16.35
C TRP A 6 -14.18 -18.67 16.67
N PHE A 7 -13.76 -18.88 17.92
CA PHE A 7 -13.33 -20.18 18.43
C PHE A 7 -14.13 -20.55 19.69
N GLU A 8 -14.08 -21.82 20.07
CA GLU A 8 -14.93 -22.42 21.11
C GLU A 8 -14.82 -21.78 22.51
N GLY A 9 -13.86 -20.88 22.73
CA GLY A 9 -13.73 -20.06 23.95
C GLY A 9 -14.30 -18.64 23.87
N GLY A 10 -15.07 -18.28 22.83
CA GLY A 10 -15.63 -16.93 22.66
C GLY A 10 -14.67 -15.89 22.07
N ASN A 11 -13.44 -16.28 21.75
CA ASN A 11 -12.45 -15.39 21.13
C ASN A 11 -12.83 -15.09 19.67
N VAL A 12 -12.97 -13.81 19.34
CA VAL A 12 -13.30 -13.33 18.00
C VAL A 12 -12.07 -12.68 17.37
N PHE A 13 -11.73 -13.11 16.16
CA PHE A 13 -10.58 -12.61 15.41
C PHE A 13 -11.01 -12.05 14.06
N ARG A 14 -10.33 -10.97 13.65
CA ARG A 14 -10.42 -10.46 12.28
C ARG A 14 -9.63 -11.40 11.38
N SER A 15 -10.30 -12.30 10.68
CA SER A 15 -9.67 -13.31 9.84
C SER A 15 -9.46 -12.88 8.39
N GLY A 16 -9.99 -11.71 8.01
CA GLY A 16 -9.84 -11.13 6.68
C GLY A 16 -9.94 -9.62 6.70
N CYS A 17 -8.87 -8.90 6.32
CA CYS A 17 -8.81 -7.45 6.36
C CYS A 17 -8.15 -6.85 5.12
N CYS A 18 -8.64 -5.67 4.72
CA CYS A 18 -8.04 -4.85 3.69
C CYS A 18 -7.43 -3.59 4.34
N PHE A 19 -6.22 -3.25 3.94
CA PHE A 19 -5.51 -2.06 4.39
C PHE A 19 -4.89 -1.32 3.20
N HIS A 20 -4.55 -0.06 3.42
CA HIS A 20 -3.83 0.77 2.46
C HIS A 20 -2.53 1.28 3.09
N ARG A 21 -1.44 1.28 2.32
CA ARG A 21 -0.15 1.87 2.71
C ARG A 21 0.44 2.61 1.51
N GLY A 22 0.40 3.94 1.55
CA GLY A 22 0.68 4.74 0.36
C GLY A 22 -0.24 4.34 -0.79
N ASN A 23 0.33 4.08 -1.97
CA ASN A 23 -0.41 3.56 -3.13
C ASN A 23 -0.63 2.05 -3.10
N GLY A 24 -0.09 1.35 -2.09
CA GLY A 24 -0.20 -0.10 -1.95
C GLY A 24 -1.51 -0.52 -1.27
N LYS A 25 -2.08 -1.62 -1.78
CA LYS A 25 -3.22 -2.33 -1.19
C LYS A 25 -2.73 -3.63 -0.53
N ILE A 26 -3.13 -3.87 0.72
CA ILE A 26 -2.71 -5.04 1.50
C ILE A 26 -3.96 -5.83 1.89
N PHE A 27 -3.96 -7.12 1.59
CA PHE A 27 -4.98 -8.06 2.04
C PHE A 27 -4.37 -9.06 3.01
N TYR A 28 -4.94 -9.16 4.21
CA TYR A 28 -4.60 -10.16 5.23
C TYR A 28 -5.69 -11.21 5.27
N PHE A 29 -5.30 -12.49 5.27
CA PHE A 29 -6.21 -13.64 5.37
C PHE A 29 -5.62 -14.71 6.29
N ARG A 30 -6.37 -15.10 7.32
CA ARG A 30 -5.88 -15.96 8.42
C ARG A 30 -5.77 -17.46 8.08
N PRO A 31 -6.70 -18.10 7.36
CA PRO A 31 -6.61 -19.53 7.07
C PRO A 31 -5.31 -19.89 6.33
N GLY A 32 -4.59 -20.90 6.84
CA GLY A 32 -3.32 -21.32 6.22
C GLY A 32 -2.44 -22.25 7.05
N HIS A 33 -2.97 -22.90 8.09
CA HIS A 33 -2.20 -23.86 8.90
C HIS A 33 -1.89 -25.13 8.08
N GLU A 34 -0.62 -25.47 8.02
CA GLU A 34 0.01 -26.40 7.09
C GLU A 34 -0.45 -27.85 7.21
N THR A 35 -0.94 -28.25 8.39
CA THR A 35 -1.46 -29.62 8.60
C THR A 35 -2.84 -29.85 8.01
N PHE A 36 -3.53 -28.79 7.57
CA PHE A 36 -4.88 -28.88 7.01
C PHE A 36 -4.85 -28.58 5.51
N PRO A 37 -5.70 -29.24 4.70
CA PRO A 37 -5.73 -29.06 3.25
C PRO A 37 -6.44 -27.76 2.81
N ILE A 38 -6.20 -26.65 3.52
CA ILE A 38 -6.86 -25.34 3.32
C ILE A 38 -6.62 -24.82 1.91
N TYR A 39 -5.38 -24.88 1.42
CA TYR A 39 -5.05 -24.39 0.07
C TYR A 39 -5.49 -25.32 -1.06
N THR A 40 -6.21 -26.41 -0.79
CA THR A 40 -6.84 -27.24 -1.83
C THR A 40 -8.34 -26.97 -1.98
N GLN A 41 -8.92 -26.20 -1.05
CA GLN A 41 -10.33 -25.84 -1.05
C GLN A 41 -10.62 -24.80 -2.16
N PRO A 42 -11.55 -25.06 -3.09
CA PRO A 42 -11.88 -24.16 -4.19
C PRO A 42 -12.29 -22.74 -3.75
N GLU A 43 -12.97 -22.63 -2.62
CA GLU A 43 -13.38 -21.36 -2.00
C GLU A 43 -12.19 -20.51 -1.57
N ILE A 44 -11.11 -21.16 -1.10
CA ILE A 44 -9.87 -20.46 -0.71
C ILE A 44 -9.18 -19.93 -1.96
N HIS A 45 -9.14 -20.69 -3.05
CA HIS A 45 -8.63 -20.19 -4.33
C HIS A 45 -9.43 -18.99 -4.81
N ARG A 46 -10.76 -19.02 -4.68
CA ARG A 46 -11.61 -17.90 -5.07
C ARG A 46 -11.33 -16.64 -4.24
N VAL A 47 -11.16 -16.78 -2.93
CA VAL A 47 -10.79 -15.66 -2.05
C VAL A 47 -9.45 -15.08 -2.44
N LEU A 48 -8.43 -15.92 -2.66
CA LEU A 48 -7.09 -15.46 -3.05
C LEU A 48 -7.09 -14.80 -4.43
N ALA A 49 -7.78 -15.35 -5.41
CA ALA A 49 -7.91 -14.75 -6.74
C ALA A 49 -8.56 -13.37 -6.68
N ASN A 50 -9.66 -13.23 -5.93
CA ASN A 50 -10.33 -11.95 -5.73
C ASN A 50 -9.43 -10.94 -4.99
N ALA A 51 -8.68 -11.41 -4.00
CA ALA A 51 -7.75 -10.56 -3.25
C ALA A 51 -6.61 -10.05 -4.13
N VAL A 52 -6.04 -10.89 -4.99
CA VAL A 52 -4.99 -10.50 -5.95
C VAL A 52 -5.54 -9.48 -6.94
N GLN A 53 -6.71 -9.73 -7.51
CA GLN A 53 -7.35 -8.78 -8.43
C GLN A 53 -7.65 -7.45 -7.73
N TRP A 54 -8.14 -7.48 -6.50
CA TRP A 54 -8.38 -6.28 -5.70
C TRP A 54 -7.09 -5.53 -5.38
N ALA A 55 -6.01 -6.24 -5.06
CA ALA A 55 -4.71 -5.65 -4.70
C ALA A 55 -3.93 -5.09 -5.90
N ALA A 56 -4.37 -5.37 -7.13
CA ALA A 56 -3.75 -4.86 -8.36
C ALA A 56 -3.56 -3.32 -8.29
N PRO A 57 -2.36 -2.79 -8.63
CA PRO A 57 -2.10 -1.35 -8.64
C PRO A 57 -3.06 -0.61 -9.57
N VAL A 58 -3.63 0.51 -9.12
CA VAL A 58 -4.51 1.38 -9.93
C VAL A 58 -3.71 2.46 -10.65
N ALA A 59 -2.80 3.10 -9.90
CA ALA A 59 -1.65 3.79 -10.42
C ALA A 59 -0.42 3.03 -9.91
N GLY A 60 0.61 2.83 -10.74
CA GLY A 60 1.89 2.30 -10.28
C GLY A 60 2.43 3.12 -9.09
N PRO A 61 3.49 2.69 -8.39
CA PRO A 61 4.01 3.45 -7.26
C PRO A 61 4.39 4.86 -7.72
N ALA A 62 3.49 5.82 -7.54
CA ALA A 62 3.83 7.22 -7.58
C ALA A 62 4.68 7.43 -6.34
N TYR A 63 6.00 7.44 -6.54
CA TYR A 63 6.83 8.04 -5.51
C TYR A 63 6.30 9.46 -5.38
N PRO A 64 5.86 9.90 -4.19
CA PRO A 64 5.43 11.29 -4.04
C PRO A 64 6.55 12.24 -4.47
N TYR A 65 7.78 11.74 -4.51
CA TYR A 65 9.05 12.33 -4.91
C TYR A 65 9.54 11.98 -6.31
N SER A 66 8.86 11.22 -7.15
CA SER A 66 9.35 11.02 -8.53
C SER A 66 9.01 12.23 -9.39
N GLN A 67 9.99 12.69 -10.17
CA GLN A 67 9.71 13.59 -11.29
C GLN A 67 8.74 12.91 -12.27
N LYS A 68 7.82 13.68 -12.88
CA LYS A 68 6.84 13.16 -13.85
C LYS A 68 7.58 12.48 -15.01
N GLY A 69 7.52 11.15 -15.10
CA GLY A 69 8.25 10.35 -16.10
C GLY A 69 9.54 9.67 -15.61
N SER A 70 9.95 9.86 -14.36
CA SER A 70 11.12 9.20 -13.75
C SER A 70 10.69 8.15 -12.72
N THR A 71 11.35 6.99 -12.71
CA THR A 71 11.19 5.96 -11.67
C THR A 71 12.10 6.18 -10.46
N ARG A 72 12.98 7.19 -10.51
CA ARG A 72 13.91 7.50 -9.42
C ARG A 72 13.25 8.44 -8.41
N PRO A 73 13.40 8.18 -7.09
CA PRO A 73 13.02 9.16 -6.08
C PRO A 73 13.91 10.39 -6.20
N VAL A 74 13.31 11.59 -6.24
CA VAL A 74 14.00 12.90 -6.17
C VAL A 74 14.00 13.36 -4.72
N ALA A 75 15.10 13.92 -4.23
CA ALA A 75 15.12 14.42 -2.86
C ALA A 75 14.06 15.53 -2.67
N ILE A 76 13.53 15.70 -1.45
CA ILE A 76 12.62 16.82 -1.11
C ILE A 76 13.17 18.18 -1.57
N ASN A 77 14.50 18.34 -1.56
CA ASN A 77 15.23 19.57 -1.83
C ASN A 77 15.48 19.83 -3.32
N GLU A 78 15.24 18.85 -4.18
CA GLU A 78 15.59 18.87 -5.60
C GLU A 78 14.37 19.11 -6.50
N ARG A 79 13.20 19.39 -5.90
CA ARG A 79 12.01 19.70 -6.69
C ARG A 79 12.08 21.11 -7.22
N GLU A 80 11.93 21.24 -8.53
CA GLU A 80 11.69 22.52 -9.18
C GLU A 80 10.40 23.14 -8.63
N SER A 81 10.43 24.46 -8.38
CA SER A 81 9.28 25.17 -7.85
C SER A 81 8.09 25.05 -8.78
N LEU A 82 6.93 24.72 -8.24
CA LEU A 82 5.69 24.57 -9.02
C LEU A 82 5.12 25.92 -9.46
N GLU A 83 5.47 26.98 -8.74
CA GLU A 83 5.13 28.37 -9.03
C GLU A 83 6.43 29.14 -9.34
N PRO A 84 6.38 30.22 -10.13
CA PRO A 84 7.52 31.12 -10.27
C PRO A 84 7.97 31.60 -8.89
N ILE A 85 9.25 31.42 -8.59
CA ILE A 85 9.84 32.04 -7.39
C ILE A 85 10.04 33.51 -7.77
N ASP A 86 9.25 34.41 -7.18
CA ASP A 86 9.47 35.84 -7.34
C ASP A 86 10.91 36.15 -6.88
N ALA A 87 11.69 36.80 -7.73
CA ALA A 87 13.12 37.07 -7.51
C ALA A 87 13.43 37.92 -6.25
N ALA A 88 12.40 38.34 -5.51
CA ALA A 88 12.51 39.19 -4.32
C ALA A 88 12.57 38.42 -2.99
N SER A 89 12.40 37.09 -2.95
CA SER A 89 12.40 36.32 -1.70
C SER A 89 13.65 35.50 -1.42
N ASP A 90 14.66 35.55 -2.30
CA ASP A 90 15.90 34.77 -2.15
C ASP A 90 16.96 35.52 -1.33
N GLU A 91 16.72 35.67 -0.02
CA GLU A 91 17.70 36.21 0.94
C GLU A 91 18.38 35.09 1.76
N ARG A 92 18.39 33.83 1.27
CA ARG A 92 19.01 32.70 1.98
C ARG A 92 20.01 31.90 1.15
N VAL A 93 20.97 32.56 0.51
CA VAL A 93 22.26 31.90 0.19
C VAL A 93 23.43 32.90 0.26
N ARG A 94 23.62 33.56 1.41
CA ARG A 94 24.94 34.12 1.81
C ARG A 94 25.08 34.07 3.33
N VAL A 95 25.50 32.92 3.84
CA VAL A 95 26.21 32.84 5.12
C VAL A 95 27.48 32.05 4.82
N GLY A 96 28.62 32.69 5.03
CA GLY A 96 29.95 32.11 4.85
C GLY A 96 30.35 31.14 5.96
#